data_AF-L9WXJ6-F1
#
_entry.id   AF-L9WXJ6-F1
#
_cell.length_a   1.000
_cell.length_b   1.000
_cell.length_c   1.000
_cell.angle_alpha   90.00
_cell.angle_beta   90.00
_cell.angle_gamma   90.00
#
_symmetry.space_group_name_H-M   'P 1'
#
loop_
_entity.id
_entity.type
_entity.pdbx_description
1 polymer ?
#
loop_
_entity_poly.entity_id
_entity_poly.type
_entity_poly.pdbx_seq_one_letter_code
_entity_poly.pdbx_strand_id
1 'polypeptide(L)'
;MSRLSRDQNDRIRLLLSVDESGVDLHSVERGLVDTSDYKLAIEAAMAASDDVGKRKEIERAKRETERRLEKGDYQGRPSYGHTFDDAGERLVPRAKFDVAVRVLELRDAGRSYRETANGLDPATYSL
;
A
#
# COMPACT_ATOMS: atom_id res chain seq x y z
N MET A 1 -4.37 -6.43 24.33
CA MET A 1 -5.48 -7.25 23.75
C MET A 1 -5.21 -7.79 22.35
N SER A 2 -4.39 -7.14 21.50
CA SER A 2 -4.06 -7.61 20.15
C SER A 2 -3.37 -8.99 20.08
N ARG A 3 -2.82 -9.46 21.20
CA ARG A 3 -2.18 -10.79 21.35
C ARG A 3 -3.14 -11.93 21.67
N LEU A 4 -4.40 -11.64 21.99
CA LEU A 4 -5.39 -12.66 22.40
C LEU A 4 -5.85 -13.52 21.21
N SER A 5 -6.04 -12.88 20.05
CA SER A 5 -6.26 -13.57 18.77
C SER A 5 -5.87 -12.65 17.62
N ARG A 6 -5.42 -13.27 16.53
CA ARG A 6 -5.12 -12.62 15.25
C ARG A 6 -6.40 -12.25 14.50
N ASP A 7 -7.47 -13.01 14.70
CA ASP A 7 -8.81 -12.68 14.20
C ASP A 7 -9.62 -11.92 15.27
N GLN A 8 -10.29 -10.87 14.84
CA GLN A 8 -10.97 -9.94 15.74
C GLN A 8 -12.33 -10.47 16.23
N ASN A 9 -13.05 -11.25 15.42
CA ASN A 9 -14.29 -11.90 15.85
C ASN A 9 -13.98 -12.99 16.87
N ASP A 10 -12.93 -13.76 16.63
CA ASP A 10 -12.46 -14.76 17.59
C ASP A 10 -11.99 -14.11 18.90
N ARG A 11 -11.38 -12.92 18.84
CA ARG A 11 -11.02 -12.16 20.04
C ARG A 11 -12.24 -11.75 20.87
N ILE A 12 -13.32 -11.29 20.23
CA ILE A 12 -14.58 -10.92 20.92
C ILE A 12 -15.23 -12.16 21.53
N ARG A 13 -15.30 -13.27 20.79
CA ARG A 13 -15.83 -14.55 21.29
C ARG A 13 -15.04 -15.05 22.49
N LEU A 14 -13.70 -14.97 22.42
CA LEU A 14 -12.85 -15.40 23.53
C LEU A 14 -13.10 -14.54 24.78
N LEU A 15 -13.24 -13.22 24.61
CA LEU A 15 -13.53 -12.31 25.72
C LEU A 15 -14.85 -12.68 26.41
N LEU A 16 -15.92 -12.90 25.64
CA LEU A 16 -17.22 -13.31 26.16
C LEU A 16 -17.15 -14.68 26.85
N SER A 17 -16.39 -15.63 26.29
CA SER A 17 -16.22 -16.96 26.92
C SER A 17 -15.44 -16.90 28.24
N VAL A 18 -14.50 -15.96 28.37
CA VAL A 18 -13.74 -15.75 29.61
C VAL A 18 -14.64 -15.13 30.68
N ASP A 19 -15.47 -14.15 30.30
CA ASP A 19 -16.50 -13.57 31.17
C ASP A 19 -17.50 -14.62 31.65
N GLU A 20 -18.06 -15.42 30.73
CA GLU A 20 -19.02 -16.49 31.05
C GLU A 20 -18.44 -17.59 31.93
N SER A 21 -17.14 -17.87 31.80
CA SER A 21 -16.45 -18.89 32.61
C SER A 21 -16.02 -18.39 33.99
N GLY A 22 -16.17 -17.08 34.27
CA GLY A 22 -15.79 -16.46 35.53
C GLY A 22 -14.28 -16.48 35.78
N VAL A 23 -13.48 -16.53 34.71
CA VAL A 23 -12.01 -16.56 34.79
C VAL A 23 -11.45 -15.15 34.70
N ASP A 24 -10.54 -14.80 35.60
CA ASP A 24 -9.89 -13.49 35.60
C ASP A 24 -8.93 -13.33 34.42
N LEU A 25 -9.14 -12.30 33.61
CA LEU A 25 -8.26 -11.98 32.50
C LEU A 25 -7.21 -10.95 32.93
N HIS A 26 -5.93 -11.30 32.83
CA HIS A 26 -4.83 -10.35 33.07
C HIS A 26 -4.12 -9.94 31.77
N SER A 27 -4.01 -8.63 31.57
CA SER A 27 -3.24 -8.01 30.48
C SER A 27 -1.92 -7.44 31.03
N VAL A 28 -0.80 -7.75 30.39
CA VAL A 28 0.53 -7.22 30.78
C VAL A 28 0.57 -5.69 30.77
N GLU A 29 -0.16 -5.05 29.85
CA GLU A 29 -0.18 -3.58 29.71
C GLU A 29 -1.23 -2.91 30.60
N ARG A 30 -2.27 -3.63 31.03
CA ARG A 30 -3.46 -3.03 31.67
C ARG A 30 -3.79 -3.62 33.05
N GLY A 31 -3.08 -4.66 33.50
CA GLY A 31 -3.39 -5.36 34.75
C GLY A 31 -4.62 -6.27 34.62
N LEU A 32 -5.37 -6.44 35.71
CA LEU A 32 -6.63 -7.17 35.71
C LEU A 32 -7.64 -6.46 34.80
N VAL A 33 -8.24 -7.22 33.88
CA VAL A 33 -9.22 -6.74 32.93
C VAL A 33 -10.59 -7.10 33.47
N ASP A 34 -11.39 -6.08 33.79
CA ASP A 34 -12.81 -6.26 34.07
C ASP A 34 -13.54 -6.57 32.76
N THR A 35 -13.91 -7.83 32.57
CA THR A 35 -14.63 -8.30 31.38
C THR A 35 -16.10 -7.90 31.39
N SER A 36 -16.63 -7.50 32.55
CA SER A 36 -18.01 -7.03 32.72
C SER A 36 -18.16 -5.53 32.40
N ASP A 37 -17.05 -4.80 32.20
CA ASP A 37 -17.09 -3.37 31.86
C ASP A 37 -17.58 -3.15 30.41
N TYR A 38 -18.75 -2.54 30.29
CA TYR A 38 -19.37 -2.12 29.03
C TYR A 38 -18.45 -1.28 28.13
N LYS A 39 -17.47 -0.56 28.69
CA LYS A 39 -16.47 0.18 27.91
C LYS A 39 -15.59 -0.73 27.06
N LEU A 40 -15.28 -1.93 27.55
CA LEU A 40 -14.48 -2.90 26.79
C LEU A 40 -15.27 -3.47 25.60
N ALA A 41 -16.57 -3.70 25.78
CA ALA A 41 -17.47 -4.07 24.68
C ALA A 41 -17.60 -2.94 23.64
N ILE A 42 -17.69 -1.67 24.09
CA ILE A 42 -17.72 -0.50 23.21
C ILE A 42 -16.39 -0.33 22.46
N GLU A 43 -15.24 -0.47 23.13
CA GLU A 43 -13.92 -0.45 22.49
C GLU A 43 -13.80 -1.54 21.41
N ALA A 44 -14.26 -2.76 21.71
CA ALA A 44 -14.26 -3.87 20.76
C ALA A 44 -15.18 -3.59 19.55
N ALA A 45 -16.36 -3.02 19.78
CA ALA A 45 -17.32 -2.65 18.72
C ALA A 45 -16.82 -1.50 17.84
N MET A 46 -16.18 -0.48 18.42
CA MET A 46 -15.54 0.61 17.67
C MET A 46 -14.40 0.08 16.80
N ALA A 47 -13.53 -0.76 17.37
CA ALA A 47 -12.45 -1.40 16.61
C ALA A 47 -12.98 -2.31 15.48
N ALA A 48 -14.16 -2.92 15.64
CA ALA A 48 -14.80 -3.71 14.58
C ALA A 48 -15.39 -2.81 13.48
N SER A 49 -15.96 -1.65 13.85
CA SER A 49 -16.48 -0.67 12.87
C SER A 49 -15.37 -0.06 12.01
N ASP A 50 -14.20 0.22 12.59
CA ASP A 50 -13.03 0.70 11.84
C ASP A 50 -12.59 -0.32 10.76
N ASP A 51 -12.68 -1.62 11.06
CA ASP A 51 -12.36 -2.67 10.09
C ASP A 51 -13.37 -2.72 8.93
N VAL A 52 -14.67 -2.53 9.22
CA VAL A 52 -15.70 -2.41 8.17
C VAL A 52 -15.45 -1.19 7.28
N GLY A 53 -15.05 -0.06 7.87
CA GLY A 53 -14.64 1.13 7.12
C GLY A 53 -13.48 0.84 6.17
N LYS A 54 -12.39 0.26 6.70
CA LYS A 54 -11.21 -0.11 5.90
C LYS A 54 -11.52 -1.12 4.80
N ARG A 55 -12.37 -2.11 5.07
CA ARG A 55 -12.80 -3.08 4.03
C ARG A 55 -13.53 -2.40 2.88
N LYS A 56 -14.43 -1.46 3.17
CA LYS A 56 -15.13 -0.67 2.13
C LYS A 56 -14.15 0.18 1.32
N GLU A 57 -13.16 0.79 1.96
CA GLU A 57 -12.09 1.53 1.26
C GLU A 57 -11.27 0.62 0.34
N ILE A 58 -10.88 -0.57 0.83
CA ILE A 58 -10.16 -1.58 0.05
C ILE A 58 -10.99 -2.03 -1.16
N GLU A 59 -12.27 -2.34 -0.97
CA GLU A 59 -13.15 -2.73 -2.07
C GLU A 59 -13.30 -1.61 -3.10
N ARG A 60 -13.42 -0.36 -2.66
CA ARG A 60 -13.47 0.79 -3.56
C ARG A 60 -12.17 0.94 -4.34
N ALA A 61 -11.02 0.81 -3.68
CA ALA A 61 -9.72 0.86 -4.32
C ALA A 61 -9.53 -0.29 -5.34
N LYS A 62 -9.99 -1.50 -5.01
CA LYS A 62 -9.97 -2.65 -5.93
C LYS A 62 -10.83 -2.39 -7.16
N ARG A 63 -12.08 -1.95 -6.98
CA ARG A 63 -12.99 -1.62 -8.07
C ARG A 63 -12.42 -0.55 -9.01
N GLU A 64 -11.81 0.50 -8.44
CA GLU A 64 -11.16 1.53 -9.25
C GLU A 64 -9.94 0.98 -10.01
N THR A 65 -9.15 0.12 -9.38
CA THR A 65 -8.01 -0.54 -10.04
C THR A 65 -8.48 -1.43 -11.19
N GLU A 66 -9.53 -2.23 -10.99
CA GLU A 66 -10.15 -3.06 -12.04
C GLU A 66 -10.69 -2.21 -13.18
N ARG A 67 -11.42 -1.13 -12.88
CA ARG A 67 -11.92 -0.19 -13.89
C ARG A 67 -10.79 0.40 -14.74
N ARG A 68 -9.69 0.79 -14.12
CA ARG A 68 -8.51 1.33 -14.82
C ARG A 68 -7.82 0.26 -15.65
N LEU A 69 -7.75 -0.97 -15.17
CA LEU A 69 -7.24 -2.12 -15.93
C LEU A 69 -8.09 -2.40 -17.18
N GLU A 70 -9.42 -2.42 -17.04
CA GLU A 70 -10.36 -2.62 -18.14
C GLU A 70 -10.27 -1.51 -19.20
N LYS A 71 -10.06 -0.27 -18.76
CA LYS A 71 -9.87 0.89 -19.65
C LYS A 71 -8.50 0.88 -20.35
N GLY A 72 -7.55 0.07 -19.87
CA GLY A 72 -6.18 0.02 -20.36
C GLY A 72 -5.31 1.18 -19.87
N ASP A 73 -5.66 1.79 -18.74
CA ASP A 73 -4.88 2.86 -18.12
C ASP A 73 -3.55 2.30 -17.56
N TYR A 74 -2.51 3.11 -17.60
CA TYR A 74 -1.19 2.75 -17.08
C TYR A 74 -1.23 2.51 -15.57
N GLN A 75 -0.61 1.42 -15.12
CA GLN A 75 -0.55 1.02 -13.72
C GLN A 75 0.86 1.18 -13.16
N GLY A 76 0.93 1.66 -11.91
CA GLY A 76 2.18 1.75 -11.16
C GLY A 76 2.91 3.08 -11.33
N ARG A 77 4.20 3.08 -10.99
CA ARG A 77 5.04 4.28 -11.00
C ARG A 77 5.47 4.59 -12.43
N PRO A 78 5.41 5.86 -12.89
CA PRO A 78 5.98 6.27 -14.17
C PRO A 78 7.43 5.83 -14.31
N SER A 79 7.77 5.30 -15.49
CA SER A 79 9.15 4.97 -15.85
C SER A 79 10.01 6.23 -15.95
N TYR A 80 11.34 6.06 -15.91
CA TYR A 80 12.27 7.18 -16.06
C TYR A 80 12.02 7.92 -17.39
N GLY A 81 12.05 9.25 -17.34
CA GLY A 81 11.72 10.08 -18.50
C GLY A 81 10.23 10.27 -18.76
N HIS A 82 9.34 9.64 -17.99
CA HIS A 82 7.89 9.74 -18.17
C HIS A 82 7.18 10.34 -16.95
N THR A 83 6.03 10.93 -17.20
CA THR A 83 5.04 11.32 -16.19
C THR A 83 3.67 10.85 -16.65
N PHE A 84 2.68 10.88 -15.77
CA PHE A 84 1.29 10.77 -16.21
C PHE A 84 0.86 12.01 -17.00
N ASP A 85 -0.04 11.81 -17.97
CA ASP A 85 -0.82 12.89 -18.58
C ASP A 85 -1.74 13.58 -17.55
N ASP A 86 -2.39 14.67 -17.96
CA ASP A 86 -3.24 15.47 -17.07
C ASP A 86 -4.44 14.68 -16.53
N ALA A 87 -4.87 13.64 -17.25
CA ALA A 87 -5.95 12.74 -16.83
C ALA A 87 -5.46 11.63 -15.86
N GLY A 88 -4.16 11.43 -15.73
CA GLY A 88 -3.58 10.35 -14.94
C GLY A 88 -3.63 8.98 -15.60
N GLU A 89 -4.00 8.89 -16.88
CA GLU A 89 -4.39 7.63 -17.55
C GLU A 89 -3.24 7.00 -18.32
N ARG A 90 -2.37 7.82 -18.92
CA ARG A 90 -1.27 7.35 -19.77
C ARG A 90 0.04 7.98 -19.34
N LEU A 91 1.14 7.34 -19.74
CA LEU A 91 2.47 7.93 -19.60
C LEU A 91 2.79 8.79 -20.81
N VAL A 92 3.33 9.98 -20.56
CA VAL A 92 3.82 10.91 -21.56
C VAL A 92 5.29 11.27 -21.29
N PRO A 93 6.10 11.49 -22.35
CA PRO A 93 7.47 11.98 -22.23
C PRO A 93 7.57 13.29 -21.43
N ARG A 94 8.59 13.41 -20.57
CA ARG A 94 8.92 14.67 -19.89
C ARG A 94 10.42 14.79 -19.61
N ALA A 95 10.79 15.31 -18.44
CA ALA A 95 12.16 15.60 -18.09
C ALA A 95 13.03 14.35 -18.21
N LYS A 96 14.16 14.46 -18.92
CA LYS A 96 15.13 13.39 -19.14
C LYS A 96 14.61 12.23 -20.01
N PHE A 97 13.52 12.42 -20.76
CA PHE A 97 13.07 11.45 -21.75
C PHE A 97 14.09 11.25 -22.87
N ASP A 98 14.71 12.34 -23.33
CA ASP A 98 15.82 12.37 -24.28
C ASP A 98 17.00 11.49 -23.81
N VAL A 99 17.36 11.59 -22.53
CA VAL A 99 18.38 10.73 -21.91
C VAL A 99 17.95 9.25 -21.95
N ALA A 100 16.69 8.95 -21.65
CA ALA A 100 16.18 7.59 -21.70
C ALA A 100 16.24 7.00 -23.12
N VAL A 101 15.82 7.77 -24.13
CA VAL A 101 15.92 7.38 -25.54
C VAL A 101 17.38 7.15 -25.93
N ARG A 102 18.28 8.06 -25.54
CA ARG A 102 19.71 7.95 -25.84
C ARG A 102 20.36 6.69 -25.26
N VAL A 103 19.98 6.31 -24.04
CA VAL A 103 20.43 5.05 -23.42
C VAL A 103 20.03 3.85 -24.28
N LEU A 104 18.79 3.83 -24.78
CA LEU A 104 18.28 2.75 -25.62
C LEU A 104 19.03 2.69 -26.96
N GLU A 105 19.23 3.84 -27.61
CA GLU A 105 20.00 3.92 -28.87
C GLU A 105 21.43 3.40 -28.72
N LEU A 106 22.13 3.83 -27.67
CA LEU A 106 23.51 3.40 -27.41
C LEU A 106 23.58 1.89 -27.14
N ARG A 107 22.59 1.36 -26.42
CA ARG A 107 22.48 -0.08 -26.18
C ARG A 107 22.22 -0.83 -27.48
N ASP A 108 21.29 -0.37 -28.32
CA ASP A 108 20.97 -1.02 -29.59
C ASP A 108 22.13 -0.96 -30.59
N ALA A 109 23.00 0.04 -30.48
CA ALA A 109 24.29 0.11 -31.17
C ALA A 109 25.36 -0.84 -30.59
N GLY A 110 25.02 -1.68 -29.61
CA GLY A 110 25.91 -2.68 -29.01
C GLY A 110 26.89 -2.13 -27.97
N ARG A 111 26.70 -0.90 -27.48
CA ARG A 111 27.58 -0.34 -26.45
C ARG A 111 27.37 -1.02 -25.11
N SER A 112 28.46 -1.18 -24.37
CA SER A 112 28.40 -1.65 -22.99
C SER A 112 27.77 -0.58 -22.08
N TYR A 113 27.19 -1.01 -20.95
CA TYR A 113 26.63 -0.07 -19.97
C TYR A 113 27.62 0.98 -19.48
N ARG A 114 28.92 0.64 -19.40
CA ARG A 114 29.97 1.57 -19.00
C ARG A 114 30.21 2.66 -20.06
N GLU A 115 30.22 2.28 -21.34
CA GLU A 115 30.32 3.25 -22.44
C GLU A 115 29.07 4.12 -22.53
N THR A 116 27.88 3.54 -22.33
CA THR A 116 26.62 4.28 -22.30
C THR A 116 26.63 5.31 -21.16
N ALA A 117 27.06 4.93 -19.95
CA ALA A 117 27.15 5.86 -18.83
C ALA A 117 28.12 7.03 -19.10
N ASN A 118 29.28 6.76 -19.70
CA ASN A 118 30.23 7.80 -20.08
C ASN A 118 29.70 8.72 -21.20
N GLY A 119 28.92 8.15 -22.13
CA GLY A 119 28.29 8.89 -23.23
C GLY A 119 27.06 9.72 -22.83
N LEU A 120 26.75 9.82 -21.53
CA LEU A 120 25.64 10.62 -20.99
C LEU A 120 26.12 11.79 -20.11
N ASP A 121 27.44 12.01 -20.03
CA ASP A 121 28.02 13.12 -19.27
C ASP A 121 27.59 14.47 -19.89
N PRO A 122 26.93 15.37 -19.15
CA PRO A 122 26.52 16.69 -19.65
C PRO A 122 27.70 17.55 -20.14
N ALA A 123 28.95 17.28 -19.73
CA ALA A 123 30.12 17.95 -20.29
C ALA A 123 30.37 17.63 -21.79
N THR A 124 29.78 16.55 -22.29
CA THR A 124 29.89 16.10 -23.69
C THR A 124 28.69 16.55 -24.54
N TYR A 125 27.64 17.06 -23.90
CA TYR A 125 26.38 17.46 -24.54
C TYR A 125 25.99 18.88 -24.12
N SER A 126 26.68 19.87 -24.67
CA SER A 126 26.17 21.24 -24.74
C SER A 126 25.53 21.41 -26.12
N LEU A 127 24.21 21.52 -26.17
CA LEU A 127 23.48 22.14 -27.28
C LEU A 127 23.15 23.58 -26.87
#